data_AF-A0A093VEU5-F1
#
_entry.id   AF-A0A093VEU5-F1
#
_cell.length_a   1.000
_cell.length_b   1.000
_cell.length_c   1.000
_cell.angle_alpha   90.00
_cell.angle_beta   90.00
_cell.angle_gamma   90.00
#
_symmetry.space_group_name_H-M   'P 1'
#
loop_
_entity.id
_entity.type
_entity.pdbx_description
1 polymer ?
#
loop_
_entity_poly.entity_id
_entity_poly.type
_entity_poly.pdbx_seq_one_letter_code
_entity_poly.pdbx_strand_id
1 'polypeptide(L)'
;MAKTKIIEENHSDEESSQYSPEENSDVPSINDSAEAHADRPAKRRRVSVSSNDSDDSDTENYTPIAPLPTLSRIKKKSDVSAASNAPSNEEPVSSRDARDIGLQVTDSTFATLNVAPWLVKSLSTMAIRRPTAIQKSCIPEILKGKDCIGGSRTGSGKTIAFAVPILQKWAEDPFGVFAVVLTPTRELALQIFEQFKAISAPQSLKPVLITGGTDMRPQAIALSQRPHVIIATPGRLADHIRTSGEDTIVGLNRVRMVVMDEADRLLTSGQGSMLPDVETCLSALPPSSERQTLLFTATVTPEVRALKSMPRPANRPPIHVTEIGTENHAPIPPTLKQTYLQVPMTHREAFLHVLLSTERNSTKPAIIFCNRTRTADLLERMLRRLSHRVTSLHSLLPQSERTANLSRFRASAARLLVATDVASRGLDIPNVSLVINFDVPRNPDDYVHRVGRTARAGRTGESVTLVGQRDVQLVLAIEKRVGRQMIEWEEEGVSVETRVVKGGILKEVGEAKRDAAREIDEGRDVLGRRTNKLKKVR
;
A
#
# COMPACT_ATOMS: atom_id res chain seq x y z
N MET A 1 26.97 -73.60 17.93
CA MET A 1 26.01 -73.37 16.82
C MET A 1 25.30 -72.05 17.12
N ALA A 2 25.10 -71.11 16.20
CA ALA A 2 25.78 -70.83 14.93
C ALA A 2 25.81 -69.29 14.75
N LYS A 3 26.80 -68.74 14.03
CA LYS A 3 26.93 -67.28 13.79
C LYS A 3 26.39 -66.91 12.41
N THR A 4 25.87 -65.68 12.28
CA THR A 4 25.73 -64.98 11.00
C THR A 4 26.24 -63.54 11.16
N LYS A 5 26.95 -63.03 10.15
CA LYS A 5 27.51 -61.66 10.08
C LYS A 5 26.71 -60.83 9.07
N ILE A 6 26.73 -59.51 9.25
CA ILE A 6 26.94 -58.42 8.26
C ILE A 6 27.36 -57.22 9.16
N ILE A 7 28.60 -56.74 9.18
CA ILE A 7 29.44 -56.08 8.15
C ILE A 7 29.03 -54.62 7.96
N GLU A 8 29.95 -53.73 8.35
CA GLU A 8 29.95 -52.28 8.13
C GLU A 8 31.43 -51.83 8.00
N GLU A 9 31.64 -50.53 7.74
CA GLU A 9 32.93 -49.83 7.52
C GLU A 9 33.66 -50.11 6.17
N ASN A 10 34.05 -49.00 5.51
CA ASN A 10 34.84 -48.95 4.28
C ASN A 10 36.30 -48.58 4.59
N HIS A 11 37.23 -49.04 3.76
CA HIS A 11 38.67 -48.76 3.91
C HIS A 11 39.11 -47.47 3.20
N SER A 12 40.40 -47.17 3.30
CA SER A 12 41.07 -45.92 2.90
C SER A 12 42.24 -46.18 1.94
N ASP A 13 42.80 -45.09 1.38
CA ASP A 13 44.16 -44.94 0.82
C ASP A 13 44.50 -45.74 -0.48
N GLU A 14 44.77 -45.06 -1.61
CA GLU A 14 46.11 -44.66 -2.15
C GLU A 14 46.99 -45.86 -2.59
N GLU A 15 47.40 -46.01 -3.87
CA GLU A 15 48.55 -45.32 -4.49
C GLU A 15 48.71 -45.61 -6.02
N SER A 16 49.41 -44.69 -6.74
CA SER A 16 50.23 -44.91 -7.96
C SER A 16 49.53 -45.34 -9.29
N SER A 17 49.67 -44.58 -10.40
CA SER A 17 50.71 -44.65 -11.46
C SER A 17 50.42 -45.71 -12.57
N GLN A 18 50.74 -45.57 -13.87
CA GLN A 18 51.65 -44.69 -14.66
C GLN A 18 51.08 -44.36 -16.08
N TYR A 19 51.92 -43.73 -16.92
CA TYR A 19 51.92 -43.65 -18.41
C TYR A 19 51.27 -42.47 -19.16
N SER A 20 52.07 -41.92 -20.08
CA SER A 20 51.84 -40.92 -21.15
C SER A 20 52.51 -41.49 -22.43
N PRO A 21 52.57 -40.88 -23.64
CA PRO A 21 52.23 -39.51 -24.12
C PRO A 21 51.04 -39.55 -25.13
N GLU A 22 50.65 -38.58 -25.98
CA GLU A 22 51.24 -37.42 -26.71
C GLU A 22 50.09 -36.35 -26.94
N GLU A 23 50.22 -35.10 -27.40
CA GLU A 23 51.34 -34.23 -27.84
C GLU A 23 51.00 -32.69 -27.73
N ASN A 24 51.75 -31.85 -28.47
CA ASN A 24 51.63 -30.42 -28.87
C ASN A 24 50.23 -29.73 -28.96
N SER A 25 50.06 -28.41 -28.78
CA SER A 25 50.99 -27.27 -29.04
C SER A 25 50.73 -25.94 -28.26
N ASP A 26 51.83 -25.18 -28.07
CA ASP A 26 52.04 -23.69 -28.03
C ASP A 26 51.48 -22.72 -26.95
N VAL A 27 52.39 -21.84 -26.48
CA VAL A 27 52.31 -20.71 -25.49
C VAL A 27 53.59 -19.82 -25.70
N PRO A 28 53.83 -18.62 -25.09
CA PRO A 28 53.04 -17.66 -24.29
C PRO A 28 52.74 -16.36 -25.12
N SER A 29 52.97 -15.06 -24.82
CA SER A 29 53.54 -14.18 -23.75
C SER A 29 52.90 -12.74 -23.88
N ILE A 30 53.02 -11.69 -23.03
CA ILE A 30 53.94 -11.22 -21.96
C ILE A 30 55.23 -10.56 -22.55
N ASN A 31 55.67 -9.32 -22.24
CA ASN A 31 55.38 -8.34 -21.16
C ASN A 31 55.56 -6.83 -21.53
N ASP A 32 55.15 -5.92 -20.62
CA ASP A 32 55.65 -4.57 -20.24
C ASP A 32 56.32 -3.51 -21.18
N SER A 33 55.78 -2.27 -21.05
CA SER A 33 56.48 -0.98 -20.73
C SER A 33 57.09 0.01 -21.78
N ALA A 34 56.98 1.31 -21.39
CA ALA A 34 57.88 2.47 -21.60
C ALA A 34 57.97 3.32 -22.92
N GLU A 35 57.68 4.63 -22.73
CA GLU A 35 58.39 5.86 -23.20
C GLU A 35 58.61 6.27 -24.69
N ALA A 36 57.87 7.33 -25.08
CA ALA A 36 58.37 8.68 -25.42
C ALA A 36 58.66 9.18 -26.88
N HIS A 37 58.43 10.50 -27.01
CA HIS A 37 58.88 11.51 -28.01
C HIS A 37 58.32 11.63 -29.46
N ALA A 38 57.76 12.83 -29.70
CA ALA A 38 57.67 13.62 -30.95
C ALA A 38 56.76 13.11 -32.11
N ASP A 39 56.15 13.96 -32.96
CA ASP A 39 56.37 15.41 -33.20
C ASP A 39 55.05 16.22 -33.43
N ARG A 40 55.14 17.53 -33.76
CA ARG A 40 54.02 18.50 -33.89
C ARG A 40 54.09 19.32 -35.18
N PRO A 41 52.94 19.71 -35.78
CA PRO A 41 52.46 21.10 -35.63
C PRO A 41 50.91 21.22 -35.49
N ALA A 42 50.36 22.03 -34.58
CA ALA A 42 49.90 23.43 -34.78
C ALA A 42 48.58 23.58 -35.61
N LYS A 43 47.66 24.54 -35.41
CA LYS A 43 47.72 25.83 -34.66
C LYS A 43 46.30 26.44 -34.46
N ARG A 44 45.90 26.83 -33.23
CA ARG A 44 45.09 28.04 -32.91
C ARG A 44 45.03 28.30 -31.39
N ARG A 45 44.80 29.56 -30.98
CA ARG A 45 44.91 30.12 -29.60
C ARG A 45 43.50 30.40 -29.01
N ARG A 46 43.26 30.21 -27.69
CA ARG A 46 43.49 31.14 -26.53
C ARG A 46 42.59 32.41 -26.64
N VAL A 47 41.98 32.94 -25.58
CA VAL A 47 42.58 33.45 -24.32
C VAL A 47 41.69 33.23 -23.08
N SER A 48 42.33 33.13 -21.91
CA SER A 48 41.75 33.31 -20.56
C SER A 48 42.72 34.13 -19.67
N VAL A 49 42.16 34.91 -18.73
CA VAL A 49 42.78 35.70 -17.64
C VAL A 49 41.61 35.86 -16.62
N SER A 50 41.63 35.54 -15.31
CA SER A 50 42.63 35.63 -14.23
C SER A 50 42.88 37.08 -13.78
N SER A 51 43.18 37.42 -12.52
CA SER A 51 43.14 36.71 -11.22
C SER A 51 43.33 37.74 -10.07
N ASN A 52 43.52 37.25 -8.85
CA ASN A 52 43.94 37.93 -7.61
C ASN A 52 42.79 38.41 -6.72
N ASP A 53 42.81 38.33 -5.39
CA ASP A 53 43.59 37.65 -4.33
C ASP A 53 43.74 38.66 -3.18
N SER A 54 43.23 38.32 -1.99
CA SER A 54 43.93 38.39 -0.70
C SER A 54 43.00 37.99 0.44
N ASP A 55 43.53 37.28 1.42
CA ASP A 55 42.87 36.98 2.69
C ASP A 55 42.87 38.19 3.63
N ASP A 56 41.90 38.27 4.54
CA ASP A 56 42.23 38.34 5.98
C ASP A 56 41.02 37.87 6.83
N SER A 57 41.23 37.65 8.13
CA SER A 57 40.23 37.14 9.08
C SER A 57 39.83 38.15 10.14
N ASP A 58 38.53 38.26 10.48
CA ASP A 58 38.10 38.28 11.90
C ASP A 58 36.57 38.09 12.09
N THR A 59 36.10 38.19 13.34
CA THR A 59 34.82 37.65 13.84
C THR A 59 33.62 38.62 13.92
N GLU A 60 32.43 38.00 14.05
CA GLU A 60 31.17 38.48 14.65
C GLU A 60 29.92 38.79 13.76
N ASN A 61 28.75 38.59 14.41
CA ASN A 61 27.42 39.14 14.13
C ASN A 61 26.69 38.72 12.83
N TYR A 62 25.92 37.61 12.92
CA TYR A 62 24.77 37.33 12.05
C TYR A 62 23.45 37.40 12.83
N THR A 63 22.62 38.41 12.54
CA THR A 63 21.24 38.53 13.05
C THR A 63 20.21 37.99 12.05
N PRO A 64 19.19 37.23 12.49
CA PRO A 64 18.24 36.58 11.59
C PRO A 64 17.25 37.57 10.94
N ILE A 65 17.04 37.42 9.63
CA ILE A 65 16.10 38.23 8.84
C ILE A 65 14.66 37.72 9.01
N ALA A 66 13.72 38.62 9.29
CA ALA A 66 12.30 38.29 9.49
C ALA A 66 11.52 38.11 8.17
N PRO A 67 10.51 37.22 8.12
CA PRO A 67 9.66 37.05 6.95
C PRO A 67 8.62 38.18 6.78
N LEU A 68 8.43 38.63 5.53
CA LEU A 68 7.43 39.64 5.16
C LEU A 68 6.07 39.01 4.77
N PRO A 69 4.96 39.80 4.80
CA PRO A 69 3.62 39.24 5.02
C PRO A 69 2.74 39.09 3.78
N THR A 70 1.63 38.37 3.92
CA THR A 70 0.47 38.44 3.02
C THR A 70 -0.82 38.78 3.78
N LEU A 71 -1.75 39.41 3.07
CA LEU A 71 -3.00 39.99 3.56
C LEU A 71 -4.11 38.91 3.66
N SER A 72 -5.21 39.07 4.39
CA SER A 72 -5.97 40.31 4.66
C SER A 72 -6.82 40.27 5.95
N ARG A 73 -7.33 41.44 6.37
CA ARG A 73 -7.97 41.68 7.67
C ARG A 73 -9.35 42.30 7.49
N ILE A 74 -10.42 41.53 7.73
CA ILE A 74 -11.81 42.04 7.68
C ILE A 74 -12.19 42.66 9.04
N LYS A 75 -12.87 43.81 9.03
CA LYS A 75 -13.36 44.50 10.24
C LYS A 75 -14.67 43.90 10.74
N LYS A 76 -14.79 43.74 12.06
CA LYS A 76 -16.06 43.49 12.78
C LYS A 76 -16.84 44.80 12.96
N LYS A 77 -18.17 44.78 12.82
CA LYS A 77 -19.05 45.89 13.25
C LYS A 77 -20.43 45.37 13.71
N SER A 78 -20.89 45.88 14.86
CA SER A 78 -22.27 46.03 15.37
C SER A 78 -23.33 44.94 15.11
N ASP A 79 -23.94 44.49 16.20
CA ASP A 79 -25.07 43.57 16.27
C ASP A 79 -26.39 44.14 15.71
N VAL A 80 -27.23 43.26 15.16
CA VAL A 80 -28.69 43.44 15.04
C VAL A 80 -29.34 42.09 15.35
N SER A 81 -30.40 42.10 16.16
CA SER A 81 -31.11 40.88 16.61
C SER A 81 -32.16 40.41 15.59
N ALA A 82 -32.06 39.15 15.16
CA ALA A 82 -33.14 38.41 14.51
C ALA A 82 -33.03 36.92 14.86
N ALA A 83 -34.16 36.26 15.11
CA ALA A 83 -34.20 34.85 15.51
C ALA A 83 -34.69 33.95 14.38
N SER A 84 -33.96 32.87 14.08
CA SER A 84 -34.51 31.65 13.46
C SER A 84 -33.48 30.51 13.44
N ASN A 85 -33.94 29.30 13.77
CA ASN A 85 -33.42 27.99 13.37
C ASN A 85 -31.88 27.81 13.30
N ALA A 86 -31.29 27.29 14.39
CA ALA A 86 -29.96 26.70 14.34
C ALA A 86 -29.95 25.45 13.43
N PRO A 87 -28.93 25.26 12.57
CA PRO A 87 -28.78 24.02 11.82
C PRO A 87 -28.49 22.86 12.77
N SER A 88 -29.10 21.70 12.52
CA SER A 88 -28.87 20.49 13.30
C SER A 88 -27.40 20.08 13.24
N ASN A 89 -26.77 19.81 14.40
CA ASN A 89 -25.43 19.24 14.47
C ASN A 89 -25.37 17.93 13.64
N GLU A 90 -24.64 17.94 12.53
CA GLU A 90 -24.32 16.70 11.83
C GLU A 90 -23.39 15.85 12.70
N GLU A 91 -23.94 14.77 13.26
CA GLU A 91 -23.11 13.80 13.97
C GLU A 91 -22.08 13.17 13.03
N PRO A 92 -20.84 12.90 13.50
CA PRO A 92 -19.87 12.16 12.71
C PRO A 92 -20.43 10.76 12.40
N VAL A 93 -20.46 10.39 11.12
CA VAL A 93 -21.28 9.30 10.55
C VAL A 93 -21.08 7.93 11.24
N SER A 94 -19.95 7.71 11.91
CA SER A 94 -19.70 6.53 12.75
C SER A 94 -20.66 6.37 13.93
N SER A 95 -21.47 7.38 14.28
CA SER A 95 -22.59 7.24 15.22
C SER A 95 -23.79 6.49 14.61
N ARG A 96 -24.05 6.64 13.31
CA ARG A 96 -25.14 5.96 12.59
C ARG A 96 -24.80 4.48 12.39
N ASP A 97 -23.58 4.20 11.93
CA ASP A 97 -23.01 2.84 11.86
C ASP A 97 -23.05 2.10 13.22
N ALA A 98 -23.16 2.81 14.35
CA ALA A 98 -23.28 2.25 15.69
C ALA A 98 -24.73 2.07 16.19
N ARG A 99 -25.70 2.84 15.67
CA ARG A 99 -27.13 2.69 15.96
C ARG A 99 -27.76 1.55 15.15
N ASP A 100 -27.36 1.41 13.88
CA ASP A 100 -27.88 0.39 12.95
C ASP A 100 -27.50 -1.06 13.35
N ILE A 101 -26.58 -1.22 14.30
CA ILE A 101 -26.07 -2.53 14.80
C ILE A 101 -26.54 -2.89 16.21
N GLY A 102 -27.50 -2.15 16.79
CA GLY A 102 -28.15 -2.51 18.06
C GLY A 102 -27.28 -2.40 19.33
N LEU A 103 -26.05 -1.87 19.24
CA LEU A 103 -25.27 -1.55 20.44
C LEU A 103 -25.91 -0.37 21.17
N GLN A 104 -25.96 -0.44 22.51
CA GLN A 104 -26.24 0.76 23.32
C GLN A 104 -25.15 1.80 23.04
N VAL A 105 -25.57 2.94 22.48
CA VAL A 105 -24.67 4.08 22.22
C VAL A 105 -24.42 4.83 23.52
N THR A 106 -23.59 4.23 24.37
CA THR A 106 -22.90 4.98 25.42
C THR A 106 -21.98 6.01 24.75
N ASP A 107 -22.01 7.26 25.25
CA ASP A 107 -21.28 8.38 24.65
C ASP A 107 -19.80 8.38 25.07
N SER A 108 -19.16 7.23 24.84
CA SER A 108 -17.78 6.95 25.20
C SER A 108 -16.83 7.86 24.42
N THR A 109 -15.97 8.58 25.12
CA THR A 109 -14.84 9.34 24.56
C THR A 109 -13.56 8.49 24.57
N PHE A 110 -12.50 8.92 23.88
CA PHE A 110 -11.20 8.27 24.01
C PHE A 110 -10.67 8.25 25.46
N ALA A 111 -10.99 9.27 26.28
CA ALA A 111 -10.65 9.27 27.71
C ALA A 111 -11.32 8.11 28.47
N THR A 112 -12.58 7.76 28.15
CA THR A 112 -13.26 6.57 28.73
C THR A 112 -12.67 5.23 28.28
N LEU A 113 -11.79 5.21 27.26
CA LEU A 113 -11.00 4.03 26.86
C LEU A 113 -9.62 4.00 27.53
N ASN A 114 -9.41 4.80 28.59
CA ASN A 114 -8.14 4.96 29.30
C ASN A 114 -6.97 5.50 28.43
N VAL A 115 -7.30 6.29 27.41
CA VAL A 115 -6.32 6.95 26.52
C VAL A 115 -5.76 8.22 27.16
N ALA A 116 -4.43 8.38 27.10
CA ALA A 116 -3.72 9.48 27.72
C ALA A 116 -4.20 10.86 27.20
N PRO A 117 -4.32 11.91 28.06
CA PRO A 117 -4.87 13.21 27.65
C PRO A 117 -4.19 13.86 26.44
N TRP A 118 -2.88 13.65 26.25
CA TRP A 118 -2.14 14.19 25.11
C TRP A 118 -2.56 13.54 23.78
N LEU A 119 -2.85 12.23 23.78
CA LEU A 119 -3.41 11.50 22.63
C LEU A 119 -4.85 11.94 22.35
N VAL A 120 -5.68 12.09 23.38
CA VAL A 120 -7.05 12.63 23.22
C VAL A 120 -7.03 14.03 22.60
N LYS A 121 -6.12 14.90 23.04
CA LYS A 121 -5.92 16.23 22.45
C LYS A 121 -5.48 16.14 20.99
N SER A 122 -4.50 15.28 20.66
CA SER A 122 -3.98 15.11 19.30
C SER A 122 -5.05 14.60 18.33
N LEU A 123 -5.79 13.55 18.72
CA LEU A 123 -6.93 13.02 17.96
C LEU A 123 -8.01 14.09 17.76
N SER A 124 -8.31 14.90 18.77
CA SER A 124 -9.29 16.00 18.66
C SER A 124 -8.84 17.11 17.70
N THR A 125 -7.54 17.40 17.60
CA THR A 125 -6.97 18.30 16.58
C THR A 125 -7.15 17.74 15.17
N MET A 126 -7.06 16.42 15.00
CA MET A 126 -7.39 15.70 13.76
C MET A 126 -8.91 15.55 13.51
N ALA A 127 -9.75 16.23 14.29
CA ALA A 127 -11.22 16.13 14.34
C ALA A 127 -11.79 14.74 14.77
N ILE A 128 -10.94 13.83 15.24
CA ILE A 128 -11.31 12.46 15.65
C ILE A 128 -11.74 12.47 17.12
N ARG A 129 -12.99 12.91 17.37
CA ARG A 129 -13.51 13.15 18.74
C ARG A 129 -14.13 11.94 19.43
N ARG A 130 -14.75 11.02 18.68
CA ARG A 130 -15.41 9.81 19.20
C ARG A 130 -14.75 8.54 18.63
N PRO A 131 -14.46 7.51 19.45
CA PRO A 131 -13.91 6.24 18.99
C PRO A 131 -14.94 5.40 18.21
N THR A 132 -14.50 4.80 17.10
CA THR A 132 -15.29 3.81 16.34
C THR A 132 -15.44 2.50 17.11
N ALA A 133 -16.39 1.64 16.74
CA ALA A 133 -16.63 0.37 17.43
C ALA A 133 -15.37 -0.52 17.56
N ILE A 134 -14.54 -0.61 16.51
CA ILE A 134 -13.26 -1.35 16.56
C ILE A 134 -12.23 -0.69 17.48
N GLN A 135 -12.22 0.64 17.59
CA GLN A 135 -11.36 1.36 18.53
C GLN A 135 -11.83 1.15 19.99
N LYS A 136 -13.15 1.18 20.25
CA LYS A 136 -13.73 0.86 21.56
C LYS A 136 -13.37 -0.57 22.01
N SER A 137 -13.41 -1.53 21.10
CA SER A 137 -13.13 -2.94 21.40
C SER A 137 -11.64 -3.24 21.56
N CYS A 138 -10.78 -2.71 20.68
CA CYS A 138 -9.35 -3.05 20.71
C CYS A 138 -8.53 -2.24 21.72
N ILE A 139 -8.71 -0.91 21.80
CA ILE A 139 -7.77 -0.04 22.53
C ILE A 139 -7.62 -0.44 24.01
N PRO A 140 -8.69 -0.67 24.80
CA PRO A 140 -8.56 -1.04 26.21
C PRO A 140 -7.86 -2.38 26.42
N GLU A 141 -8.08 -3.35 25.53
CA GLU A 141 -7.48 -4.69 25.66
C GLU A 141 -6.02 -4.72 25.22
N ILE A 142 -5.65 -3.91 24.22
CA ILE A 142 -4.24 -3.72 23.82
C ILE A 142 -3.48 -2.96 24.93
N LEU A 143 -4.08 -1.95 25.56
CA LEU A 143 -3.48 -1.25 26.72
C LEU A 143 -3.26 -2.17 27.94
N LYS A 144 -4.07 -3.23 28.09
CA LYS A 144 -3.91 -4.31 29.09
C LYS A 144 -2.83 -5.36 28.68
N GLY A 145 -2.12 -5.15 27.58
CA GLY A 145 -1.06 -6.06 27.12
C GLY A 145 -1.54 -7.34 26.44
N LYS A 146 -2.82 -7.41 26.01
CA LYS A 146 -3.33 -8.59 25.30
C LYS A 146 -2.91 -8.58 23.83
N ASP A 147 -2.45 -9.74 23.34
CA ASP A 147 -2.42 -10.00 21.89
C ASP A 147 -3.83 -9.85 21.32
N CYS A 148 -3.98 -9.27 20.12
CA CYS A 148 -5.29 -8.84 19.62
C CYS A 148 -5.48 -9.21 18.14
N ILE A 149 -6.69 -9.66 17.78
CA ILE A 149 -7.14 -9.88 16.40
C ILE A 149 -8.37 -8.99 16.15
N GLY A 150 -8.17 -7.91 15.39
CA GLY A 150 -9.20 -6.93 15.03
C GLY A 150 -9.70 -7.09 13.60
N GLY A 151 -10.77 -7.88 13.42
CA GLY A 151 -11.51 -7.99 12.18
C GLY A 151 -12.54 -6.86 12.05
N SER A 152 -12.42 -6.02 11.01
CA SER A 152 -13.45 -5.01 10.70
C SER A 152 -13.30 -4.43 9.29
N ARG A 153 -14.41 -4.04 8.66
CA ARG A 153 -14.50 -3.50 7.28
C ARG A 153 -13.48 -2.36 7.01
N THR A 154 -13.15 -2.13 5.74
CA THR A 154 -12.23 -1.02 5.38
C THR A 154 -12.81 0.34 5.77
N GLY A 155 -11.97 1.28 6.19
CA GLY A 155 -12.40 2.61 6.66
C GLY A 155 -12.87 2.69 8.12
N SER A 156 -13.03 1.58 8.85
CA SER A 156 -13.52 1.60 10.25
C SER A 156 -12.54 2.17 11.30
N GLY A 157 -11.38 2.69 10.89
CA GLY A 157 -10.40 3.33 11.76
C GLY A 157 -9.40 2.38 12.45
N LYS A 158 -9.15 1.18 11.87
CA LYS A 158 -8.22 0.17 12.40
C LYS A 158 -6.82 0.72 12.74
N THR A 159 -6.24 1.57 11.90
CA THR A 159 -4.91 2.17 12.11
C THR A 159 -4.78 2.88 13.45
N ILE A 160 -5.82 3.61 13.86
CA ILE A 160 -5.86 4.32 15.15
C ILE A 160 -6.03 3.33 16.32
N ALA A 161 -6.73 2.21 16.10
CA ALA A 161 -6.95 1.19 17.13
C ALA A 161 -5.65 0.50 17.58
N PHE A 162 -4.60 0.45 16.73
CA PHE A 162 -3.24 0.05 17.14
C PHE A 162 -2.28 1.23 17.39
N ALA A 163 -2.36 2.31 16.62
CA ALA A 163 -1.44 3.45 16.79
C ALA A 163 -1.58 4.12 18.17
N VAL A 164 -2.81 4.30 18.68
CA VAL A 164 -3.06 4.92 19.99
C VAL A 164 -2.40 4.15 21.15
N PRO A 165 -2.64 2.84 21.34
CA PRO A 165 -1.98 2.09 22.42
C PRO A 165 -0.46 1.94 22.22
N ILE A 166 0.04 1.81 20.98
CA ILE A 166 1.49 1.81 20.71
C ILE A 166 2.12 3.12 21.16
N LEU A 167 1.56 4.26 20.77
CA LEU A 167 2.07 5.59 21.12
C LEU A 167 1.96 5.87 22.63
N GLN A 168 0.90 5.37 23.29
CA GLN A 168 0.75 5.49 24.74
C GLN A 168 1.81 4.70 25.48
N LYS A 169 2.08 3.44 25.08
CA LYS A 169 3.08 2.60 25.73
C LYS A 169 4.52 2.97 25.38
N TRP A 170 4.79 3.45 24.16
CA TRP A 170 6.08 4.05 23.81
C TRP A 170 6.37 5.29 24.68
N ALA A 171 5.37 6.10 25.03
CA ALA A 171 5.56 7.27 25.88
C ALA A 171 5.85 6.94 27.37
N GLU A 172 5.77 5.67 27.79
CA GLU A 172 6.18 5.20 29.12
C GLU A 172 7.69 4.89 29.19
N ASP A 173 8.29 4.38 28.10
CA ASP A 173 9.74 4.15 27.93
C ASP A 173 10.15 4.49 26.48
N PRO A 174 10.48 5.77 26.19
CA PRO A 174 10.66 6.25 24.82
C PRO A 174 12.04 5.93 24.22
N PHE A 175 12.55 4.70 24.39
CA PHE A 175 13.91 4.31 23.98
C PHE A 175 13.97 3.11 23.01
N GLY A 176 14.72 3.28 21.91
CA GLY A 176 14.98 2.24 20.90
C GLY A 176 13.76 1.92 20.03
N VAL A 177 13.84 0.85 19.22
CA VAL A 177 12.70 0.40 18.42
C VAL A 177 11.66 -0.24 19.34
N PHE A 178 10.56 0.46 19.58
CA PHE A 178 9.46 -0.01 20.43
C PHE A 178 8.47 -0.87 19.65
N ALA A 179 8.16 -0.51 18.40
CA ALA A 179 7.18 -1.22 17.58
C ALA A 179 7.58 -1.40 16.11
N VAL A 180 7.10 -2.49 15.51
CA VAL A 180 7.20 -2.78 14.07
C VAL A 180 5.79 -2.99 13.50
N VAL A 181 5.46 -2.30 12.42
CA VAL A 181 4.21 -2.45 11.67
C VAL A 181 4.51 -3.01 10.29
N LEU A 182 4.08 -4.24 10.03
CA LEU A 182 4.13 -4.89 8.73
C LEU A 182 2.81 -4.67 7.97
N THR A 183 2.93 -4.39 6.67
CA THR A 183 1.78 -4.12 5.77
C THR A 183 2.12 -4.51 4.33
N PRO A 184 1.16 -5.02 3.52
CA PRO A 184 1.45 -5.59 2.21
C PRO A 184 1.76 -4.56 1.12
N THR A 185 1.41 -3.27 1.28
CA THR A 185 1.63 -2.24 0.25
C THR A 185 2.43 -1.07 0.76
N ARG A 186 3.27 -0.50 -0.12
CA ARG A 186 4.13 0.65 0.19
C ARG A 186 3.32 1.91 0.50
N GLU A 187 2.12 1.99 -0.09
CA GLU A 187 1.20 3.11 0.07
C GLU A 187 0.46 3.04 1.40
N LEU A 188 0.01 1.85 1.82
CA LEU A 188 -0.52 1.66 3.17
C LEU A 188 0.58 1.90 4.21
N ALA A 189 1.83 1.48 3.95
CA ALA A 189 2.97 1.81 4.82
C ALA A 189 3.18 3.33 4.95
N LEU A 190 3.20 4.07 3.83
CA LEU A 190 3.31 5.54 3.85
C LEU A 190 2.14 6.20 4.62
N GLN A 191 0.92 5.74 4.38
CA GLN A 191 -0.28 6.23 5.06
C GLN A 191 -0.27 5.96 6.58
N ILE A 192 0.15 4.76 7.01
CA ILE A 192 0.32 4.47 8.44
C ILE A 192 1.42 5.36 9.03
N PHE A 193 2.52 5.58 8.32
CA PHE A 193 3.60 6.49 8.74
C PHE A 193 3.14 7.95 8.87
N GLU A 194 2.33 8.45 7.95
CA GLU A 194 1.68 9.77 8.03
C GLU A 194 0.73 9.86 9.23
N GLN A 195 -0.08 8.82 9.48
CA GLN A 195 -0.96 8.77 10.66
C GLN A 195 -0.19 8.73 11.98
N PHE A 196 0.88 7.93 12.08
CA PHE A 196 1.75 7.92 13.27
C PHE A 196 2.35 9.30 13.52
N LYS A 197 2.92 9.96 12.49
CA LYS A 197 3.47 11.32 12.60
C LYS A 197 2.41 12.36 13.01
N ALA A 198 1.19 12.27 12.47
CA ALA A 198 0.12 13.20 12.81
C ALA A 198 -0.34 13.05 14.27
N ILE A 199 -0.62 11.81 14.71
CA ILE A 199 -1.07 11.53 16.07
C ILE A 199 0.05 11.84 17.09
N SER A 200 1.31 11.57 16.74
CA SER A 200 2.47 11.83 17.58
C SER A 200 3.03 13.26 17.48
N ALA A 201 2.44 14.17 16.71
CA ALA A 201 3.01 15.50 16.47
C ALA A 201 3.37 16.32 17.75
N PRO A 202 2.67 16.17 18.89
CA PRO A 202 3.07 16.80 20.15
C PRO A 202 4.28 16.15 20.88
N GLN A 203 4.88 15.10 20.32
CA GLN A 203 5.91 14.26 20.95
C GLN A 203 7.10 14.03 20.02
N SER A 204 8.30 13.82 20.58
CA SER A 204 9.53 13.54 19.83
C SER A 204 9.63 12.10 19.29
N LEU A 205 8.56 11.58 18.68
CA LEU A 205 8.56 10.27 18.03
C LEU A 205 9.45 10.29 16.79
N LYS A 206 10.29 9.25 16.63
CA LYS A 206 11.06 9.00 15.42
C LYS A 206 10.49 7.79 14.65
N PRO A 207 9.38 7.91 13.90
CA PRO A 207 8.94 6.83 13.02
C PRO A 207 9.81 6.78 11.76
N VAL A 208 10.00 5.59 11.20
CA VAL A 208 10.69 5.38 9.90
C VAL A 208 9.79 4.56 8.95
N LEU A 209 9.91 4.83 7.64
CA LEU A 209 9.23 4.12 6.57
C LEU A 209 10.24 3.25 5.80
N ILE A 210 10.02 1.93 5.78
CA ILE A 210 10.94 0.94 5.20
C ILE A 210 10.23 0.20 4.05
N THR A 211 10.44 0.67 2.83
CA THR A 211 9.66 0.25 1.64
C THR A 211 10.54 0.07 0.40
N GLY A 212 10.25 -0.96 -0.39
CA GLY A 212 10.95 -1.20 -1.66
C GLY A 212 10.72 -0.08 -2.69
N GLY A 213 11.61 0.02 -3.69
CA GLY A 213 11.49 1.02 -4.77
C GLY A 213 12.00 2.42 -4.43
N THR A 214 12.51 2.62 -3.21
CA THR A 214 13.41 3.71 -2.81
C THR A 214 14.79 3.15 -2.47
N ASP A 215 15.81 4.02 -2.39
CA ASP A 215 17.20 3.60 -2.14
C ASP A 215 17.41 2.94 -0.78
N MET A 216 18.32 1.97 -0.75
CA MET A 216 18.62 1.18 0.45
C MET A 216 19.42 1.98 1.49
N ARG A 217 20.38 2.81 1.04
CA ARG A 217 21.32 3.51 1.95
C ARG A 217 20.63 4.48 2.93
N PRO A 218 19.70 5.35 2.51
CA PRO A 218 18.99 6.22 3.46
C PRO A 218 18.14 5.44 4.47
N GLN A 219 17.55 4.31 4.05
CA GLN A 219 16.76 3.44 4.93
C GLN A 219 17.66 2.74 5.96
N ALA A 220 18.84 2.25 5.57
CA ALA A 220 19.82 1.65 6.48
C ALA A 220 20.35 2.66 7.51
N ILE A 221 20.65 3.89 7.09
CA ILE A 221 21.07 4.98 8.00
C ILE A 221 19.93 5.36 8.96
N ALA A 222 18.68 5.42 8.48
CA ALA A 222 17.54 5.70 9.33
C ALA A 222 17.22 4.56 10.32
N LEU A 223 17.60 3.31 10.02
CA LEU A 223 17.52 2.17 10.95
C LEU A 223 18.63 2.19 12.00
N SER A 224 19.89 2.47 11.62
CA SER A 224 21.01 2.51 12.58
C SER A 224 20.89 3.65 13.61
N GLN A 225 20.13 4.71 13.28
CA GLN A 225 19.72 5.77 14.21
C GLN A 225 18.70 5.33 15.30
N ARG A 226 18.33 4.03 15.35
CA ARG A 226 17.40 3.42 16.32
C ARG A 226 16.05 4.16 16.43
N PRO A 227 15.25 4.18 15.34
CA PRO A 227 13.96 4.85 15.28
C PRO A 227 12.96 4.17 16.21
N HIS A 228 11.97 4.91 16.71
CA HIS A 228 11.05 4.43 17.75
C HIS A 228 9.98 3.47 17.21
N VAL A 229 9.56 3.66 15.95
CA VAL A 229 8.57 2.82 15.27
C VAL A 229 9.01 2.59 13.83
N ILE A 230 9.07 1.33 13.40
CA ILE A 230 9.36 0.94 12.02
C ILE A 230 8.04 0.57 11.33
N ILE A 231 7.77 1.17 10.18
CA ILE A 231 6.57 0.90 9.38
C ILE A 231 7.03 0.41 8.01
N ALA A 232 6.72 -0.83 7.64
CA ALA A 232 7.45 -1.54 6.61
C ALA A 232 6.60 -2.45 5.70
N THR A 233 7.03 -2.60 4.46
CA THR A 233 6.65 -3.74 3.61
C THR A 233 7.61 -4.91 3.87
N PRO A 234 7.14 -6.14 4.14
CA PRO A 234 7.97 -7.26 4.58
C PRO A 234 9.25 -7.46 3.78
N GLY A 235 9.17 -7.57 2.45
CA GLY A 235 10.34 -7.83 1.60
C GLY A 235 11.48 -6.80 1.74
N ARG A 236 11.20 -5.52 2.03
CA ARG A 236 12.26 -4.53 2.26
C ARG A 236 12.84 -4.60 3.68
N LEU A 237 12.04 -4.90 4.69
CA LEU A 237 12.61 -5.13 6.03
C LEU A 237 13.42 -6.44 6.05
N ALA A 238 12.96 -7.48 5.36
CA ALA A 238 13.69 -8.71 5.12
C ALA A 238 14.98 -8.48 4.31
N ASP A 239 14.96 -7.65 3.25
CA ASP A 239 16.18 -7.20 2.54
C ASP A 239 17.20 -6.59 3.53
N HIS A 240 16.77 -5.69 4.42
CA HIS A 240 17.63 -5.06 5.42
C HIS A 240 18.19 -6.05 6.44
N ILE A 241 17.35 -6.94 6.98
CA ILE A 241 17.80 -7.98 7.92
C ILE A 241 18.84 -8.90 7.26
N ARG A 242 18.60 -9.34 6.01
CA ARG A 242 19.52 -10.19 5.24
C ARG A 242 20.83 -9.50 4.83
N THR A 243 20.79 -8.19 4.55
CA THR A 243 21.94 -7.44 4.00
C THR A 243 22.78 -6.74 5.07
N SER A 244 22.14 -6.23 6.13
CA SER A 244 22.78 -5.48 7.22
C SER A 244 22.92 -6.31 8.51
N GLY A 245 22.39 -7.53 8.54
CA GLY A 245 22.69 -8.54 9.56
C GLY A 245 22.50 -8.06 10.99
N GLU A 246 23.48 -8.37 11.83
CA GLU A 246 23.41 -8.23 13.29
C GLU A 246 23.11 -6.79 13.76
N ASP A 247 23.64 -5.76 13.09
CA ASP A 247 23.34 -4.35 13.42
C ASP A 247 21.84 -4.04 13.37
N THR A 248 21.13 -4.64 12.42
CA THR A 248 19.67 -4.48 12.28
C THR A 248 18.93 -5.28 13.34
N ILE A 249 19.37 -6.52 13.61
CA ILE A 249 18.76 -7.43 14.60
C ILE A 249 18.92 -6.86 16.01
N VAL A 250 20.12 -6.41 16.39
CA VAL A 250 20.43 -5.73 17.67
C VAL A 250 19.62 -4.43 17.83
N GLY A 251 19.29 -3.73 16.74
CA GLY A 251 18.36 -2.61 16.77
C GLY A 251 16.92 -3.00 17.12
N LEU A 252 16.49 -4.19 16.68
CA LEU A 252 15.13 -4.73 16.83
C LEU A 252 14.90 -5.48 18.16
N ASN A 253 15.94 -5.89 18.88
CA ASN A 253 15.86 -6.64 20.14
C ASN A 253 15.10 -5.95 21.31
N ARG A 254 14.70 -4.67 21.17
CA ARG A 254 13.80 -3.98 22.14
C ARG A 254 12.32 -3.95 21.73
N VAL A 255 11.95 -4.46 20.57
CA VAL A 255 10.56 -4.40 20.07
C VAL A 255 9.59 -5.05 21.05
N ARG A 256 8.62 -4.27 21.53
CA ARG A 256 7.56 -4.69 22.45
C ARG A 256 6.22 -4.93 21.77
N MET A 257 5.96 -4.30 20.62
CA MET A 257 4.72 -4.50 19.86
C MET A 257 4.98 -4.78 18.38
N VAL A 258 4.30 -5.77 17.82
CA VAL A 258 4.30 -6.07 16.38
C VAL A 258 2.87 -6.02 15.85
N VAL A 259 2.67 -5.26 14.77
CA VAL A 259 1.41 -5.17 14.04
C VAL A 259 1.56 -5.83 12.68
N MET A 260 0.56 -6.61 12.28
CA MET A 260 0.33 -7.02 10.90
C MET A 260 -1.02 -6.43 10.45
N ASP A 261 -0.99 -5.38 9.65
CA ASP A 261 -2.19 -4.76 9.05
C ASP A 261 -2.43 -5.34 7.65
N GLU A 262 -3.70 -5.62 7.35
CA GLU A 262 -4.10 -6.55 6.28
C GLU A 262 -3.43 -7.93 6.42
N ALA A 263 -3.50 -8.48 7.64
CA ALA A 263 -2.90 -9.75 8.04
C ALA A 263 -3.29 -10.93 7.12
N ASP A 264 -4.52 -10.96 6.61
CA ASP A 264 -4.98 -11.96 5.63
C ASP A 264 -4.11 -11.97 4.37
N ARG A 265 -3.69 -10.78 3.89
CA ARG A 265 -2.82 -10.67 2.71
C ARG A 265 -1.36 -10.99 3.02
N LEU A 266 -0.88 -10.63 4.20
CA LEU A 266 0.47 -10.93 4.67
C LEU A 266 0.70 -12.43 4.87
N LEU A 267 -0.34 -13.16 5.29
CA LEU A 267 -0.32 -14.59 5.62
C LEU A 267 -0.86 -15.48 4.48
N THR A 268 -1.23 -14.91 3.31
CA THR A 268 -1.70 -15.68 2.16
C THR A 268 -0.57 -16.54 1.59
N SER A 269 -0.69 -17.88 1.67
CA SER A 269 0.25 -18.83 1.05
C SER A 269 0.14 -18.89 -0.48
N GLY A 270 1.23 -19.28 -1.16
CA GLY A 270 1.25 -19.54 -2.61
C GLY A 270 2.34 -18.79 -3.38
N GLN A 271 2.30 -18.87 -4.72
CA GLN A 271 3.26 -18.16 -5.58
C GLN A 271 3.12 -16.64 -5.44
N GLY A 272 4.22 -15.95 -5.16
CA GLY A 272 4.20 -14.51 -4.87
C GLY A 272 3.65 -14.14 -3.49
N SER A 273 3.57 -15.11 -2.57
CA SER A 273 3.31 -14.85 -1.14
C SER A 273 4.38 -13.95 -0.52
N MET A 274 3.98 -13.18 0.48
CA MET A 274 4.89 -12.38 1.32
C MET A 274 5.35 -13.15 2.57
N LEU A 275 4.80 -14.35 2.82
CA LEU A 275 4.99 -15.11 4.06
C LEU A 275 6.48 -15.37 4.39
N PRO A 276 7.37 -15.78 3.45
CA PRO A 276 8.78 -16.00 3.77
C PRO A 276 9.54 -14.73 4.19
N ASP A 277 9.13 -13.56 3.67
CA ASP A 277 9.67 -12.26 4.09
C ASP A 277 9.07 -11.81 5.42
N VAL A 278 7.80 -12.13 5.70
CA VAL A 278 7.16 -11.92 7.02
C VAL A 278 7.85 -12.79 8.08
N GLU A 279 8.11 -14.06 7.80
CA GLU A 279 8.87 -14.97 8.67
C GLU A 279 10.28 -14.45 8.94
N THR A 280 10.99 -14.02 7.88
CA THR A 280 12.31 -13.38 8.00
C THR A 280 12.27 -12.10 8.85
N CYS A 281 11.18 -11.32 8.78
CA CYS A 281 10.99 -10.17 9.66
C CYS A 281 10.75 -10.61 11.10
N LEU A 282 9.88 -11.59 11.33
CA LEU A 282 9.43 -12.01 12.67
C LEU A 282 10.49 -12.81 13.46
N SER A 283 11.48 -13.41 12.79
CA SER A 283 12.62 -14.08 13.41
C SER A 283 13.69 -13.11 13.92
N ALA A 284 13.76 -11.89 13.38
CA ALA A 284 14.66 -10.82 13.83
C ALA A 284 14.08 -9.96 14.98
N LEU A 285 12.96 -10.37 15.58
CA LEU A 285 12.28 -9.66 16.68
C LEU A 285 12.21 -10.56 17.92
N PRO A 286 12.21 -10.00 19.15
CA PRO A 286 12.08 -10.77 20.40
C PRO A 286 10.92 -11.78 20.34
N PRO A 287 11.05 -12.98 20.92
CA PRO A 287 10.12 -14.09 20.69
C PRO A 287 8.68 -13.74 21.05
N SER A 288 7.71 -14.48 20.49
CA SER A 288 6.27 -14.26 20.73
C SER A 288 5.83 -14.45 22.19
N SER A 289 6.71 -14.97 23.06
CA SER A 289 6.60 -14.93 24.52
C SER A 289 6.78 -13.52 25.13
N GLU A 290 7.57 -12.66 24.51
CA GLU A 290 8.06 -11.38 25.06
C GLU A 290 7.47 -10.13 24.36
N ARG A 291 7.08 -10.22 23.08
CA ARG A 291 6.44 -9.13 22.32
C ARG A 291 4.91 -9.28 22.24
N GLN A 292 4.16 -8.19 22.33
CA GLN A 292 2.72 -8.17 22.04
C GLN A 292 2.51 -8.23 20.51
N THR A 293 1.57 -9.05 20.05
CA THR A 293 1.28 -9.26 18.62
C THR A 293 -0.15 -8.87 18.30
N LEU A 294 -0.32 -8.03 17.28
CA LEU A 294 -1.56 -7.37 16.91
C LEU A 294 -1.87 -7.62 15.43
N LEU A 295 -2.97 -8.32 15.14
CA LEU A 295 -3.43 -8.61 13.79
C LEU A 295 -4.63 -7.74 13.45
N PHE A 296 -4.60 -7.05 12.31
CA PHE A 296 -5.73 -6.27 11.81
C PHE A 296 -6.04 -6.65 10.35
N THR A 297 -7.32 -6.84 10.05
CA THR A 297 -7.79 -7.25 8.72
C THR A 297 -9.23 -6.78 8.48
N ALA A 298 -9.73 -6.89 7.24
CA ALA A 298 -11.15 -6.80 6.93
C ALA A 298 -11.84 -8.16 6.79
N THR A 299 -11.08 -9.25 6.81
CA THR A 299 -11.48 -10.61 6.44
C THR A 299 -10.74 -11.59 7.33
N VAL A 300 -11.41 -12.15 8.35
CA VAL A 300 -10.78 -13.16 9.22
C VAL A 300 -10.81 -14.51 8.51
N THR A 301 -9.74 -14.80 7.78
CA THR A 301 -9.57 -16.06 7.04
C THR A 301 -9.21 -17.22 7.99
N PRO A 302 -9.31 -18.48 7.55
CA PRO A 302 -8.90 -19.64 8.35
C PRO A 302 -7.46 -19.56 8.86
N GLU A 303 -6.55 -18.96 8.09
CA GLU A 303 -5.13 -18.79 8.45
C GLU A 303 -4.97 -17.78 9.59
N VAL A 304 -5.66 -16.62 9.51
CA VAL A 304 -5.70 -15.64 10.61
C VAL A 304 -6.33 -16.24 11.86
N ARG A 305 -7.34 -17.10 11.70
CA ARG A 305 -8.00 -17.83 12.80
C ARG A 305 -7.12 -18.94 13.39
N ALA A 306 -6.28 -19.60 12.59
CA ALA A 306 -5.35 -20.64 13.05
C ALA A 306 -4.26 -20.09 13.99
N LEU A 307 -3.89 -18.82 13.86
CA LEU A 307 -3.00 -18.14 14.81
C LEU A 307 -3.59 -18.02 16.22
N LYS A 308 -4.93 -18.12 16.38
CA LYS A 308 -5.58 -18.19 17.71
C LYS A 308 -5.31 -19.52 18.42
N SER A 309 -5.13 -20.60 17.65
CA SER A 309 -4.92 -21.97 18.14
C SER A 309 -3.45 -22.38 18.26
N MET A 310 -2.50 -21.50 17.96
CA MET A 310 -1.08 -21.78 18.19
C MET A 310 -0.77 -21.90 19.70
N PRO A 311 0.14 -22.80 20.12
CA PRO A 311 0.57 -22.89 21.52
C PRO A 311 1.12 -21.56 22.02
N ARG A 312 0.70 -21.13 23.21
CA ARG A 312 1.17 -19.89 23.86
C ARG A 312 1.66 -20.18 25.29
N PRO A 313 2.68 -19.44 25.78
CA PRO A 313 3.13 -19.55 27.16
C PRO A 313 1.99 -19.34 28.17
N ALA A 314 1.95 -20.17 29.22
CA ALA A 314 0.87 -20.16 30.21
C ALA A 314 0.77 -18.85 31.02
N ASN A 315 1.82 -18.04 31.04
CA ASN A 315 1.85 -16.73 31.69
C ASN A 315 1.24 -15.59 30.85
N ARG A 316 0.78 -15.85 29.61
CA ARG A 316 0.18 -14.83 28.75
C ARG A 316 -1.33 -14.70 28.92
N PRO A 317 -1.89 -13.47 28.90
CA PRO A 317 -3.33 -13.28 28.86
C PRO A 317 -3.92 -13.86 27.56
N PRO A 318 -5.21 -14.23 27.53
CA PRO A 318 -5.87 -14.74 26.34
C PRO A 318 -5.88 -13.69 25.22
N ILE A 319 -5.80 -14.17 23.97
CA ILE A 319 -5.91 -13.31 22.78
C ILE A 319 -7.30 -12.66 22.76
N HIS A 320 -7.34 -11.33 22.68
CA HIS A 320 -8.58 -10.61 22.39
C HIS A 320 -8.94 -10.79 20.92
N VAL A 321 -10.15 -11.24 20.62
CA VAL A 321 -10.63 -11.42 19.24
C VAL A 321 -11.93 -10.64 19.10
N THR A 322 -12.01 -9.79 18.08
CA THR A 322 -13.20 -8.96 17.83
C THR A 322 -13.46 -8.83 16.33
N GLU A 323 -14.68 -9.17 15.92
CA GLU A 323 -15.11 -9.35 14.53
C GLU A 323 -16.29 -8.41 14.23
N ILE A 324 -16.00 -7.12 14.06
CA ILE A 324 -17.01 -6.05 14.01
C ILE A 324 -17.46 -5.81 12.58
N GLY A 325 -18.62 -6.40 12.27
CA GLY A 325 -19.27 -6.36 10.95
C GLY A 325 -18.67 -7.34 9.94
N THR A 326 -18.10 -8.47 10.42
CA THR A 326 -17.58 -9.57 9.58
C THR A 326 -18.35 -10.88 9.74
N GLU A 327 -18.91 -11.17 10.93
CA GLU A 327 -19.63 -12.44 11.18
C GLU A 327 -21.13 -12.40 10.83
N ASN A 328 -21.86 -11.34 11.24
CA ASN A 328 -23.34 -11.27 11.16
C ASN A 328 -23.90 -10.35 10.05
N HIS A 329 -23.03 -9.79 9.20
CA HIS A 329 -23.44 -8.91 8.09
C HIS A 329 -22.68 -9.27 6.82
N ALA A 330 -23.32 -9.06 5.66
CA ALA A 330 -22.66 -9.23 4.37
C ALA A 330 -21.36 -8.39 4.33
N PRO A 331 -20.27 -8.89 3.71
CA PRO A 331 -18.96 -8.23 3.73
C PRO A 331 -18.94 -6.88 2.96
N ILE A 332 -20.04 -6.54 2.30
CA ILE A 332 -20.26 -5.35 1.46
C ILE A 332 -21.41 -4.51 2.04
N PRO A 333 -21.32 -3.17 2.08
CA PRO A 333 -22.39 -2.30 2.58
C PRO A 333 -23.74 -2.53 1.86
N PRO A 334 -24.88 -2.45 2.57
CA PRO A 334 -26.19 -2.65 1.95
C PRO A 334 -26.53 -1.58 0.90
N THR A 335 -25.87 -0.42 0.94
CA THR A 335 -26.02 0.73 0.04
C THR A 335 -25.25 0.60 -1.28
N LEU A 336 -24.56 -0.52 -1.52
CA LEU A 336 -23.81 -0.78 -2.76
C LEU A 336 -24.65 -1.57 -3.78
N LYS A 337 -25.03 -0.95 -4.90
CA LYS A 337 -25.60 -1.66 -6.06
C LYS A 337 -24.48 -2.44 -6.76
N GLN A 338 -24.53 -3.76 -6.66
CA GLN A 338 -23.62 -4.68 -7.36
C GLN A 338 -24.24 -5.12 -8.67
N THR A 339 -23.53 -4.93 -9.78
CA THR A 339 -23.98 -5.30 -11.12
C THR A 339 -22.88 -5.98 -11.95
N TYR A 340 -23.29 -6.83 -12.88
CA TYR A 340 -22.44 -7.32 -13.96
C TYR A 340 -22.85 -6.69 -15.30
N LEU A 341 -21.93 -6.68 -16.26
CA LEU A 341 -22.21 -6.40 -17.67
C LEU A 341 -21.58 -7.54 -18.47
N GLN A 342 -22.40 -8.31 -19.18
CA GLN A 342 -21.89 -9.38 -20.03
C GLN A 342 -21.19 -8.78 -21.26
N VAL A 343 -19.97 -9.25 -21.55
CA VAL A 343 -19.12 -8.66 -22.60
C VAL A 343 -18.39 -9.70 -23.45
N PRO A 344 -18.30 -9.50 -24.78
CA PRO A 344 -17.34 -10.22 -25.62
C PRO A 344 -15.91 -9.90 -25.20
N MET A 345 -15.11 -10.92 -24.88
CA MET A 345 -13.73 -10.77 -24.38
C MET A 345 -12.81 -9.99 -25.32
N THR A 346 -13.12 -9.98 -26.62
CA THR A 346 -12.44 -9.25 -27.71
C THR A 346 -12.70 -7.74 -27.73
N HIS A 347 -13.81 -7.29 -27.14
CA HIS A 347 -14.32 -5.91 -27.27
C HIS A 347 -14.49 -5.19 -25.93
N ARG A 348 -13.99 -5.76 -24.82
CA ARG A 348 -14.15 -5.21 -23.46
C ARG A 348 -13.70 -3.76 -23.33
N GLU A 349 -12.69 -3.34 -24.07
CA GLU A 349 -12.24 -1.95 -24.09
C GLU A 349 -13.28 -0.98 -24.67
N ALA A 350 -14.05 -1.40 -25.67
CA ALA A 350 -15.13 -0.59 -26.25
C ALA A 350 -16.35 -0.53 -25.31
N PHE A 351 -16.72 -1.66 -24.69
CA PHE A 351 -17.75 -1.68 -23.64
C PHE A 351 -17.35 -0.81 -22.44
N LEU A 352 -16.09 -0.84 -22.00
CA LEU A 352 -15.56 0.05 -20.96
C LEU A 352 -15.67 1.52 -21.37
N HIS A 353 -15.26 1.90 -22.58
CA HIS A 353 -15.37 3.28 -23.06
C HIS A 353 -16.83 3.75 -23.09
N VAL A 354 -17.75 2.97 -23.68
CA VAL A 354 -19.18 3.33 -23.71
C VAL A 354 -19.76 3.45 -22.31
N LEU A 355 -19.47 2.51 -21.41
CA LEU A 355 -19.92 2.55 -20.01
C LEU A 355 -19.39 3.79 -19.27
N LEU A 356 -18.16 4.24 -19.55
CA LEU A 356 -17.57 5.46 -18.99
C LEU A 356 -18.10 6.76 -19.61
N SER A 357 -18.74 6.66 -20.78
CA SER A 357 -19.26 7.76 -21.59
C SER A 357 -20.79 7.86 -21.60
N THR A 358 -21.52 7.00 -20.87
CA THR A 358 -22.95 7.22 -20.60
C THR A 358 -23.13 8.51 -19.80
N GLU A 359 -24.23 9.24 -19.98
CA GLU A 359 -24.47 10.50 -19.29
C GLU A 359 -24.35 10.33 -17.76
N ARG A 360 -24.98 9.27 -17.24
CA ARG A 360 -24.96 8.83 -15.85
C ARG A 360 -23.56 8.54 -15.28
N ASN A 361 -22.58 8.19 -16.13
CA ASN A 361 -21.22 7.83 -15.72
C ASN A 361 -20.13 8.82 -16.17
N SER A 362 -20.46 9.73 -17.09
CA SER A 362 -19.54 10.70 -17.73
C SER A 362 -18.82 11.62 -16.73
N THR A 363 -19.50 11.97 -15.63
CA THR A 363 -19.01 12.86 -14.57
C THR A 363 -18.49 12.12 -13.34
N LYS A 364 -18.93 10.88 -13.09
CA LYS A 364 -18.58 10.10 -11.89
C LYS A 364 -17.06 9.91 -11.76
N PRO A 365 -16.47 10.14 -10.57
CA PRO A 365 -15.13 9.64 -10.26
C PRO A 365 -15.17 8.12 -10.10
N ALA A 366 -14.22 7.41 -10.72
CA ALA A 366 -14.25 5.95 -10.77
C ALA A 366 -12.86 5.29 -10.68
N ILE A 367 -12.82 4.06 -10.15
CA ILE A 367 -11.64 3.19 -10.16
C ILE A 367 -11.92 2.01 -11.09
N ILE A 368 -10.96 1.69 -11.96
CA ILE A 368 -11.04 0.60 -12.95
C ILE A 368 -9.98 -0.44 -12.57
N PHE A 369 -10.41 -1.60 -12.07
CA PHE A 369 -9.54 -2.68 -11.64
C PHE A 369 -9.29 -3.70 -12.75
N CYS A 370 -8.01 -3.97 -13.04
CA CYS A 370 -7.57 -5.00 -13.97
C CYS A 370 -6.48 -5.88 -13.34
N ASN A 371 -6.39 -7.14 -13.77
CA ASN A 371 -5.56 -8.16 -13.10
C ASN A 371 -4.06 -8.07 -13.47
N ARG A 372 -3.66 -7.27 -14.47
CA ARG A 372 -2.28 -7.20 -14.97
C ARG A 372 -1.78 -5.75 -15.12
N THR A 373 -0.51 -5.54 -14.81
CA THR A 373 0.16 -4.23 -14.93
C THR A 373 0.23 -3.71 -16.37
N ARG A 374 0.49 -4.57 -17.37
CA ARG A 374 0.48 -4.18 -18.80
C ARG A 374 -0.94 -3.80 -19.27
N THR A 375 -1.99 -4.36 -18.68
CA THR A 375 -3.38 -3.95 -18.97
C THR A 375 -3.66 -2.56 -18.41
N ALA A 376 -3.13 -2.22 -17.22
CA ALA A 376 -3.31 -0.90 -16.62
C ALA A 376 -2.68 0.24 -17.48
N ASP A 377 -1.43 0.05 -17.91
CA ASP A 377 -0.70 0.97 -18.79
C ASP A 377 -1.41 1.16 -20.15
N LEU A 378 -1.82 0.05 -20.78
CA LEU A 378 -2.59 0.06 -22.03
C LEU A 378 -3.92 0.83 -21.89
N LEU A 379 -4.67 0.57 -20.82
CA LEU A 379 -5.95 1.23 -20.56
C LEU A 379 -5.78 2.72 -20.23
N GLU A 380 -4.73 3.14 -19.51
CA GLU A 380 -4.47 4.57 -19.27
C GLU A 380 -4.23 5.32 -20.59
N ARG A 381 -3.34 4.82 -21.44
CA ARG A 381 -3.03 5.42 -22.75
C ARG A 381 -4.25 5.47 -23.66
N MET A 382 -4.95 4.35 -23.79
CA MET A 382 -6.13 4.23 -24.63
C MET A 382 -7.25 5.17 -24.16
N LEU A 383 -7.58 5.18 -22.86
CA LEU A 383 -8.61 6.07 -22.31
C LEU A 383 -8.20 7.55 -22.39
N ARG A 384 -6.92 7.89 -22.24
CA ARG A 384 -6.40 9.25 -22.43
C ARG A 384 -6.55 9.73 -23.89
N ARG A 385 -6.32 8.83 -24.86
CA ARG A 385 -6.55 9.08 -26.29
C ARG A 385 -8.04 9.22 -26.63
N LEU A 386 -8.90 8.45 -25.97
CA LEU A 386 -10.36 8.58 -25.98
C LEU A 386 -10.87 9.73 -25.06
N SER A 387 -10.08 10.79 -24.89
CA SER A 387 -10.38 12.02 -24.15
C SER A 387 -10.76 11.90 -22.66
N HIS A 388 -10.61 10.74 -22.02
CA HIS A 388 -10.88 10.61 -20.58
C HIS A 388 -9.72 11.14 -19.73
N ARG A 389 -10.04 11.92 -18.68
CA ARG A 389 -9.09 12.36 -17.64
C ARG A 389 -8.68 11.18 -16.75
N VAL A 390 -7.67 10.42 -17.16
CA VAL A 390 -7.22 9.17 -16.52
C VAL A 390 -5.76 9.25 -16.02
N THR A 391 -5.51 8.55 -14.92
CA THR A 391 -4.18 8.20 -14.36
C THR A 391 -4.18 6.73 -13.94
N SER A 392 -3.03 6.11 -13.72
CA SER A 392 -2.97 4.73 -13.20
C SER A 392 -2.11 4.52 -11.96
N LEU A 393 -2.36 3.39 -11.26
CA LEU A 393 -1.60 2.94 -10.09
C LEU A 393 -1.30 1.43 -10.19
N HIS A 394 -0.11 1.10 -10.69
CA HIS A 394 0.39 -0.27 -10.80
C HIS A 394 1.91 -0.34 -10.58
N SER A 395 2.45 -1.54 -10.37
CA SER A 395 3.84 -1.75 -9.89
C SER A 395 4.96 -1.59 -10.93
N LEU A 396 4.64 -1.31 -12.20
CA LEU A 396 5.65 -0.96 -13.22
C LEU A 396 6.05 0.53 -13.19
N LEU A 397 5.21 1.37 -12.59
CA LEU A 397 5.46 2.80 -12.43
C LEU A 397 6.48 3.04 -11.29
N PRO A 398 7.40 4.01 -11.41
CA PRO A 398 8.24 4.48 -10.31
C PRO A 398 7.41 4.96 -9.11
N GLN A 399 7.95 4.82 -7.90
CA GLN A 399 7.23 5.14 -6.67
C GLN A 399 6.76 6.60 -6.61
N SER A 400 7.55 7.54 -7.14
CA SER A 400 7.20 8.96 -7.26
C SER A 400 6.00 9.21 -8.18
N GLU A 401 5.96 8.56 -9.35
CA GLU A 401 4.85 8.65 -10.31
C GLU A 401 3.57 8.04 -9.74
N ARG A 402 3.68 6.93 -9.00
CA ARG A 402 2.56 6.30 -8.28
C ARG A 402 1.93 7.24 -7.24
N THR A 403 2.76 7.90 -6.42
CA THR A 403 2.31 8.92 -5.47
C THR A 403 1.70 10.13 -6.18
N ALA A 404 2.31 10.61 -7.28
CA ALA A 404 1.79 11.73 -8.05
C ALA A 404 0.43 11.42 -8.70
N ASN A 405 0.25 10.24 -9.30
CA ASN A 405 -1.01 9.81 -9.90
C ASN A 405 -2.13 9.66 -8.86
N LEU A 406 -1.83 9.06 -7.71
CA LEU A 406 -2.78 8.99 -6.58
C LEU A 406 -3.18 10.39 -6.10
N SER A 407 -2.23 11.34 -6.00
CA SER A 407 -2.52 12.73 -5.62
C SER A 407 -3.36 13.47 -6.68
N ARG A 408 -3.10 13.25 -7.98
CA ARG A 408 -3.93 13.80 -9.09
C ARG A 408 -5.36 13.25 -9.06
N PHE A 409 -5.55 12.00 -8.64
CA PHE A 409 -6.87 11.41 -8.43
C PHE A 409 -7.56 11.96 -7.16
N ARG A 410 -6.83 12.04 -6.03
CA ARG A 410 -7.32 12.65 -4.77
C ARG A 410 -7.78 14.10 -4.97
N ALA A 411 -7.10 14.87 -5.83
CA ALA A 411 -7.45 16.24 -6.18
C ALA A 411 -8.51 16.36 -7.30
N SER A 412 -9.15 15.27 -7.73
CA SER A 412 -10.13 15.22 -8.83
C SER A 412 -9.62 15.72 -10.21
N ALA A 413 -8.31 15.96 -10.35
CA ALA A 413 -7.67 16.36 -11.60
C ALA A 413 -7.67 15.22 -12.63
N ALA A 414 -7.57 13.97 -12.15
CA ALA A 414 -8.01 12.78 -12.87
C ALA A 414 -9.41 12.37 -12.39
N ARG A 415 -10.31 12.02 -13.33
CA ARG A 415 -11.63 11.42 -13.06
C ARG A 415 -11.53 9.91 -12.84
N LEU A 416 -10.57 9.27 -13.51
CA LEU A 416 -10.43 7.82 -13.55
C LEU A 416 -9.06 7.39 -13.00
N LEU A 417 -9.08 6.34 -12.16
CA LEU A 417 -7.88 5.64 -11.70
C LEU A 417 -7.90 4.20 -12.22
N VAL A 418 -7.04 3.87 -13.17
CA VAL A 418 -6.84 2.48 -13.61
C VAL A 418 -5.82 1.81 -12.68
N ALA A 419 -6.12 0.63 -12.13
CA ALA A 419 -5.24 0.01 -11.15
C ALA A 419 -5.26 -1.52 -11.19
N THR A 420 -4.20 -2.10 -10.63
CA THR A 420 -4.20 -3.51 -10.19
C THR A 420 -4.62 -3.59 -8.72
N ASP A 421 -4.67 -4.80 -8.14
CA ASP A 421 -5.01 -5.02 -6.73
C ASP A 421 -4.07 -4.35 -5.71
N VAL A 422 -2.99 -3.73 -6.17
CA VAL A 422 -2.19 -2.80 -5.37
C VAL A 422 -3.03 -1.60 -4.89
N ALA A 423 -4.13 -1.25 -5.57
CA ALA A 423 -5.07 -0.19 -5.15
C ALA A 423 -6.36 -0.68 -4.48
N SER A 424 -6.64 -1.99 -4.48
CA SER A 424 -7.90 -2.52 -3.92
C SER A 424 -7.85 -2.61 -2.39
N ARG A 425 -6.66 -2.68 -1.80
CA ARG A 425 -6.38 -2.91 -0.38
C ARG A 425 -5.62 -1.74 0.26
N GLY A 426 -5.84 -1.52 1.56
CA GLY A 426 -5.13 -0.54 2.42
C GLY A 426 -5.38 0.95 2.17
N LEU A 427 -5.06 1.39 0.95
CA LEU A 427 -4.98 2.78 0.50
C LEU A 427 -6.16 3.68 0.89
N ASP A 428 -5.87 4.89 1.35
CA ASP A 428 -6.84 5.97 1.49
C ASP A 428 -7.07 6.64 0.13
N ILE A 429 -7.95 6.00 -0.64
CA ILE A 429 -8.56 6.56 -1.84
C ILE A 429 -9.90 7.18 -1.41
N PRO A 430 -10.24 8.42 -1.84
CA PRO A 430 -11.53 9.01 -1.59
C PRO A 430 -12.67 8.08 -2.02
N ASN A 431 -13.81 8.13 -1.32
CA ASN A 431 -14.97 7.33 -1.68
C ASN A 431 -15.46 7.69 -3.10
N VAL A 432 -15.23 6.79 -4.05
CA VAL A 432 -15.65 6.97 -5.45
C VAL A 432 -17.13 6.63 -5.64
N SER A 433 -17.73 7.18 -6.68
CA SER A 433 -19.14 6.90 -7.01
C SER A 433 -19.32 5.58 -7.76
N LEU A 434 -18.27 5.12 -8.46
CA LEU A 434 -18.30 3.95 -9.33
C LEU A 434 -17.01 3.13 -9.20
N VAL A 435 -17.15 1.81 -9.09
CA VAL A 435 -16.04 0.85 -9.23
C VAL A 435 -16.30 -0.01 -10.46
N ILE A 436 -15.31 -0.20 -11.32
CA ILE A 436 -15.40 -1.07 -12.49
C ILE A 436 -14.37 -2.19 -12.36
N ASN A 437 -14.82 -3.45 -12.30
CA ASN A 437 -13.94 -4.60 -12.47
C ASN A 437 -13.83 -4.88 -13.98
N PHE A 438 -12.72 -4.47 -14.61
CA PHE A 438 -12.46 -4.74 -16.03
C PHE A 438 -12.04 -6.20 -16.26
N ASP A 439 -11.26 -6.75 -15.34
CA ASP A 439 -11.07 -8.20 -15.19
C ASP A 439 -11.71 -8.66 -13.88
N VAL A 440 -12.48 -9.75 -13.91
CA VAL A 440 -13.05 -10.37 -12.70
C VAL A 440 -11.90 -10.80 -11.76
N PRO A 441 -11.96 -10.48 -10.45
CA PRO A 441 -10.94 -10.91 -9.50
C PRO A 441 -10.97 -12.43 -9.31
N ARG A 442 -9.78 -13.04 -9.13
CA ARG A 442 -9.63 -14.49 -8.91
C ARG A 442 -10.01 -14.93 -7.50
N ASN A 443 -9.81 -14.07 -6.50
CA ASN A 443 -10.20 -14.31 -5.12
C ASN A 443 -11.46 -13.50 -4.79
N PRO A 444 -12.54 -14.13 -4.30
CA PRO A 444 -13.73 -13.45 -3.78
C PRO A 444 -13.46 -12.37 -2.71
N ASP A 445 -12.43 -12.50 -1.87
CA ASP A 445 -12.07 -11.44 -0.92
C ASP A 445 -11.53 -10.20 -1.64
N ASP A 446 -10.70 -10.37 -2.69
CA ASP A 446 -10.20 -9.23 -3.48
C ASP A 446 -11.36 -8.46 -4.15
N TYR A 447 -12.47 -9.13 -4.51
CA TYR A 447 -13.70 -8.44 -4.94
C TYR A 447 -14.24 -7.51 -3.84
N VAL A 448 -14.41 -8.01 -2.61
CA VAL A 448 -14.89 -7.23 -1.46
C VAL A 448 -14.01 -5.99 -1.24
N HIS A 449 -12.68 -6.14 -1.31
CA HIS A 449 -11.75 -5.02 -1.16
C HIS A 449 -11.85 -3.99 -2.31
N ARG A 450 -12.01 -4.44 -3.57
CA ARG A 450 -12.21 -3.59 -4.74
C ARG A 450 -13.51 -2.78 -4.66
N VAL A 451 -14.64 -3.43 -4.39
CA VAL A 451 -15.94 -2.75 -4.37
C VAL A 451 -16.15 -1.93 -3.08
N GLY A 452 -15.49 -2.30 -1.98
CA GLY A 452 -15.35 -1.50 -0.75
C GLY A 452 -14.56 -0.18 -0.90
N ARG A 453 -14.29 0.27 -2.13
CA ARG A 453 -13.80 1.61 -2.47
C ARG A 453 -14.93 2.63 -2.68
N THR A 454 -16.15 2.16 -2.91
CA THR A 454 -17.38 2.95 -2.95
C THR A 454 -18.28 2.61 -1.74
N ALA A 455 -19.47 3.23 -1.64
CA ALA A 455 -20.46 3.02 -0.57
C ALA A 455 -19.95 3.17 0.89
N ARG A 456 -18.93 4.01 1.11
CA ARG A 456 -18.34 4.26 2.45
C ARG A 456 -19.14 5.30 3.23
N ALA A 457 -19.16 5.14 4.57
CA ALA A 457 -19.79 6.06 5.52
C ALA A 457 -21.24 6.42 5.14
N GLY A 458 -22.12 5.40 5.09
CA GLY A 458 -23.55 5.53 4.80
C GLY A 458 -23.92 5.95 3.37
N ARG A 459 -22.95 6.30 2.50
CA ARG A 459 -23.22 6.71 1.12
C ARG A 459 -23.66 5.53 0.25
N THR A 460 -24.41 5.83 -0.80
CA THR A 460 -24.65 4.90 -1.90
C THR A 460 -23.40 4.72 -2.76
N GLY A 461 -23.34 3.60 -3.48
CA GLY A 461 -22.28 3.29 -4.42
C GLY A 461 -22.73 2.33 -5.50
N GLU A 462 -21.95 2.24 -6.56
CA GLU A 462 -22.20 1.36 -7.70
C GLU A 462 -20.93 0.60 -8.08
N SER A 463 -21.04 -0.70 -8.32
CA SER A 463 -19.94 -1.51 -8.85
C SER A 463 -20.39 -2.33 -10.05
N VAL A 464 -19.72 -2.14 -11.19
CA VAL A 464 -19.98 -2.86 -12.45
C VAL A 464 -18.85 -3.84 -12.71
N THR A 465 -19.18 -5.10 -12.97
CA THR A 465 -18.19 -6.15 -13.27
C THR A 465 -18.34 -6.59 -14.72
N LEU A 466 -17.28 -6.44 -15.51
CA LEU A 466 -17.25 -6.93 -16.89
C LEU A 466 -17.05 -8.45 -16.88
N VAL A 467 -18.05 -9.20 -17.30
CA VAL A 467 -18.09 -10.68 -17.23
C VAL A 467 -18.03 -11.28 -18.63
N GLY A 468 -17.00 -12.08 -18.89
CA GLY A 468 -16.92 -12.93 -20.08
C GLY A 468 -17.49 -14.32 -19.84
N GLN A 469 -17.75 -15.05 -20.93
CA GLN A 469 -18.30 -16.42 -20.93
C GLN A 469 -17.55 -17.43 -20.04
N ARG A 470 -16.27 -17.16 -19.71
CA ARG A 470 -15.42 -18.05 -18.89
C ARG A 470 -15.37 -17.66 -17.42
N ASP A 471 -15.90 -16.50 -17.04
CA ASP A 471 -15.77 -15.96 -15.68
C ASP A 471 -16.92 -16.40 -14.74
N VAL A 472 -17.90 -17.16 -15.23
CA VAL A 472 -19.10 -17.60 -14.49
C VAL A 472 -18.74 -18.27 -13.14
N GLN A 473 -17.72 -19.14 -13.11
CA GLN A 473 -17.27 -19.77 -11.87
C GLN A 473 -16.68 -18.77 -10.86
N LEU A 474 -16.02 -17.70 -11.33
CA LEU A 474 -15.51 -16.63 -10.48
C LEU A 474 -16.67 -15.78 -9.93
N VAL A 475 -17.67 -15.46 -10.75
CA VAL A 475 -18.88 -14.75 -10.32
C VAL A 475 -19.61 -15.55 -9.24
N LEU A 476 -19.91 -16.83 -9.48
CA LEU A 476 -20.57 -17.69 -8.48
C LEU A 476 -19.78 -17.81 -7.16
N ALA A 477 -18.44 -17.84 -7.22
CA ALA A 477 -17.60 -17.83 -6.03
C ALA A 477 -17.67 -16.49 -5.27
N ILE A 478 -17.76 -15.36 -5.97
CA ILE A 478 -17.98 -14.03 -5.39
C ILE A 478 -19.37 -13.94 -4.76
N GLU A 479 -20.42 -14.33 -5.46
CA GLU A 479 -21.80 -14.29 -4.96
C GLU A 479 -21.96 -15.15 -3.69
N LYS A 480 -21.39 -16.35 -3.68
CA LYS A 480 -21.33 -17.24 -2.51
C LYS A 480 -20.58 -16.59 -1.33
N ARG A 481 -19.51 -15.85 -1.59
CA ARG A 481 -18.71 -15.15 -0.55
C ARG A 481 -19.43 -13.92 0.02
N VAL A 482 -20.21 -13.24 -0.81
CA VAL A 482 -20.94 -12.00 -0.50
C VAL A 482 -22.32 -12.27 0.12
N GLY A 483 -22.93 -13.41 -0.19
CA GLY A 483 -24.30 -13.75 0.21
C GLY A 483 -25.37 -12.99 -0.59
N ARG A 484 -25.03 -12.47 -1.78
CA ARG A 484 -25.93 -11.74 -2.70
C ARG A 484 -25.50 -11.99 -4.14
N GLN A 485 -26.46 -12.10 -5.05
CA GLN A 485 -26.21 -12.16 -6.48
C GLN A 485 -25.92 -10.77 -7.07
N MET A 486 -25.21 -10.73 -8.20
CA MET A 486 -25.06 -9.52 -9.02
C MET A 486 -26.26 -9.37 -9.95
N ILE A 487 -26.78 -8.16 -10.07
CA ILE A 487 -27.88 -7.85 -10.99
C ILE A 487 -27.29 -7.49 -12.37
N GLU A 488 -28.00 -7.68 -13.47
CA GLU A 488 -27.53 -7.13 -14.76
C GLU A 488 -27.44 -5.60 -14.70
N TRP A 489 -26.46 -5.03 -15.40
CA TRP A 489 -26.33 -3.58 -15.54
C TRP A 489 -27.25 -3.09 -16.65
N GLU A 490 -28.25 -2.31 -16.26
CA GLU A 490 -29.21 -1.68 -17.14
C GLU A 490 -29.29 -0.17 -16.84
N GLU A 491 -29.50 0.63 -17.89
CA GLU A 491 -29.76 2.06 -17.84
C GLU A 491 -30.82 2.37 -18.92
N GLU A 492 -31.92 3.03 -18.52
CA GLU A 492 -33.11 3.21 -19.36
C GLU A 492 -32.78 4.03 -20.62
N GLY A 493 -33.11 3.49 -21.81
CA GLY A 493 -32.72 4.08 -23.09
C GLY A 493 -31.24 3.90 -23.49
N VAL A 494 -30.43 3.15 -22.71
CA VAL A 494 -28.97 3.04 -22.90
C VAL A 494 -28.51 1.58 -23.05
N SER A 495 -28.80 0.98 -24.23
CA SER A 495 -28.15 -0.27 -24.63
C SER A 495 -26.67 -0.02 -24.98
N VAL A 496 -25.76 -0.43 -24.08
CA VAL A 496 -24.30 -0.33 -24.27
C VAL A 496 -23.86 -1.12 -25.50
N GLU A 497 -24.33 -2.36 -25.67
CA GLU A 497 -24.02 -3.18 -26.83
C GLU A 497 -24.44 -2.52 -28.14
N THR A 498 -25.67 -1.98 -28.21
CA THR A 498 -26.14 -1.26 -29.40
C THR A 498 -25.26 -0.06 -29.74
N ARG A 499 -24.80 0.69 -28.72
CA ARG A 499 -23.87 1.83 -28.91
C ARG A 499 -22.49 1.37 -29.39
N VAL A 500 -21.94 0.29 -28.84
CA VAL A 500 -20.66 -0.31 -29.28
C VAL A 500 -20.74 -0.75 -30.76
N VAL A 501 -21.82 -1.43 -31.16
CA VAL A 501 -22.00 -1.97 -32.52
C VAL A 501 -22.31 -0.87 -33.54
N LYS A 502 -23.26 0.04 -33.26
CA LYS A 502 -23.75 1.01 -34.25
C LYS A 502 -22.94 2.31 -34.31
N GLY A 503 -22.27 2.70 -33.24
CA GLY A 503 -21.67 4.05 -33.11
C GLY A 503 -20.29 4.23 -33.76
N GLY A 504 -19.76 3.25 -34.51
CA GLY A 504 -18.38 3.28 -35.02
C GLY A 504 -17.28 3.12 -33.95
N ILE A 505 -17.67 3.05 -32.67
CA ILE A 505 -16.79 3.04 -31.48
C ILE A 505 -15.78 1.89 -31.51
N LEU A 506 -16.14 0.73 -32.08
CA LEU A 506 -15.22 -0.40 -32.31
C LEU A 506 -13.99 -0.01 -33.15
N LYS A 507 -14.14 0.89 -34.12
CA LYS A 507 -13.02 1.42 -34.93
C LYS A 507 -12.17 2.38 -34.11
N GLU A 508 -12.80 3.39 -33.49
CA GLU A 508 -12.11 4.43 -32.70
C GLU A 508 -11.29 3.82 -31.54
N VAL A 509 -11.92 2.97 -30.74
CA VAL A 509 -11.26 2.27 -29.63
C VAL A 509 -10.23 1.27 -30.17
N GLY A 510 -10.48 0.63 -31.32
CA GLY A 510 -9.52 -0.23 -32.00
C GLY A 510 -8.30 0.51 -32.56
N GLU A 511 -8.43 1.79 -32.91
CA GLU A 511 -7.32 2.68 -33.30
C GLU A 511 -6.55 3.14 -32.06
N ALA A 512 -7.24 3.68 -31.05
CA ALA A 512 -6.63 4.09 -29.78
C ALA A 512 -5.87 2.94 -29.08
N LYS A 513 -6.40 1.71 -29.11
CA LYS A 513 -5.78 0.50 -28.54
C LYS A 513 -4.52 0.06 -29.30
N ARG A 514 -4.53 0.12 -30.64
CA ARG A 514 -3.34 -0.19 -31.46
C ARG A 514 -2.22 0.82 -31.21
N ASP A 515 -2.56 2.09 -31.15
CA ASP A 515 -1.60 3.17 -30.93
C ASP A 515 -1.01 3.14 -29.50
N ALA A 516 -1.85 2.87 -28.50
CA ALA A 516 -1.42 2.67 -27.12
C ALA A 516 -0.49 1.45 -26.96
N ALA A 517 -0.76 0.35 -27.66
CA ALA A 517 0.13 -0.82 -27.68
C ALA A 517 1.48 -0.49 -28.33
N ARG A 518 1.47 0.21 -29.47
CA ARG A 518 2.68 0.66 -30.17
C ARG A 518 3.58 1.55 -29.31
N GLU A 519 3.01 2.50 -28.55
CA GLU A 519 3.80 3.33 -27.63
C GLU A 519 4.52 2.51 -26.53
N ILE A 520 3.85 1.47 -26.01
CA ILE A 520 4.40 0.58 -24.97
C ILE A 520 5.56 -0.23 -25.53
N ASP A 521 5.40 -0.83 -26.71
CA ASP A 521 6.45 -1.64 -27.35
C ASP A 521 7.62 -0.77 -27.86
N GLU A 522 7.37 0.50 -28.22
CA GLU A 522 8.41 1.52 -28.49
C GLU A 522 9.08 2.11 -27.22
N GLY A 523 8.64 1.75 -26.01
CA GLY A 523 9.22 2.21 -24.75
C GLY A 523 8.97 3.70 -24.42
N ARG A 524 7.89 4.29 -24.95
CA ARG A 524 7.48 5.67 -24.62
C ARG A 524 6.69 5.74 -23.31
N ASP A 525 6.81 6.83 -22.57
CA ASP A 525 5.97 7.10 -21.38
C ASP A 525 4.54 7.51 -21.78
N VAL A 526 3.66 7.72 -20.80
CA VAL A 526 2.25 8.11 -21.01
C VAL A 526 2.09 9.58 -21.45
N LEU A 527 3.20 10.28 -21.69
CA LEU A 527 3.30 11.62 -22.28
C LEU A 527 4.02 11.59 -23.64
N GLY A 528 4.25 10.40 -24.21
CA GLY A 528 4.88 10.19 -25.52
C GLY A 528 6.41 10.36 -25.54
N ARG A 529 7.06 10.61 -24.41
CA ARG A 529 8.52 10.81 -24.32
C ARG A 529 9.21 9.45 -24.33
N ARG A 530 10.33 9.30 -25.05
CA ARG A 530 11.14 8.07 -24.98
C ARG A 530 11.68 7.88 -23.57
N THR A 531 11.43 6.74 -22.94
CA THR A 531 12.07 6.42 -21.67
C THR A 531 13.49 5.91 -21.94
N ASN A 532 14.50 6.71 -21.64
CA ASN A 532 15.91 6.29 -21.68
C ASN A 532 16.25 5.35 -20.51
N LYS A 533 15.46 4.28 -20.35
CA LYS A 533 15.77 3.15 -19.49
C LYS A 533 16.83 2.30 -20.17
N LEU A 534 18.10 2.68 -19.96
CA LEU A 534 19.22 1.74 -20.09
C LEU A 534 18.84 0.46 -19.33
N LYS A 535 18.55 -0.61 -20.07
CA LYS A 535 18.37 -1.94 -19.47
C LYS A 535 19.71 -2.30 -18.83
N LYS A 536 19.78 -2.24 -17.50
CA LYS A 536 20.78 -3.01 -16.77
C LYS A 536 20.48 -4.48 -17.05
N VAL A 537 21.20 -5.03 -18.02
CA VAL A 537 21.39 -6.48 -18.15
C VAL A 537 21.94 -6.95 -16.79
N ARG A 538 21.38 -8.04 -16.29
CA ARG A 538 21.60 -8.57 -14.95
C ARG A 538 21.44 -10.07 -14.98
#